data_AF-A0A224XKF6-F1
#
_entry.id   AF-A0A224XKF6-F1
#
_cell.length_a   1.000
_cell.length_b   1.000
_cell.length_c   1.000
_cell.angle_alpha   90.00
_cell.angle_beta   90.00
_cell.angle_gamma   90.00
#
_symmetry.space_group_name_H-M   'P 1'
#
loop_
_entity.id
_entity.type
_entity.pdbx_description
1 polymer ?
#
loop_
_entity_poly.entity_id
_entity_poly.type
_entity_poly.pdbx_seq_one_letter_code
_entity_poly.pdbx_strand_id
1 'polypeptide(L)'
;FERDSRSKNSIIHGLEELNTTDYFALEEQVIAFFKTNVKVNIVDEELDFVKRIGKKIEDKYRPILLKLTTYRKKIMILKNRKLLKGQNVYISEDFPKEVRVIRKQLIEPMLRARESGKIAFIRYDKLIVKEKSDFIRGSKRITEKPPKVEGKIQKEKKRHRTKSGQIDRPLTSRDITTFFKDKENSDSDGSTSRSLRSGSSKTAEK
;
A
#
# COMPACT_ATOMS: atom_id res chain seq x y z
N PHE A 1 -4.69 1.96 -11.67
CA PHE A 1 -4.82 0.55 -12.07
C PHE A 1 -3.47 -0.15 -12.14
N GLU A 2 -2.57 0.16 -13.09
CA GLU A 2 -1.28 -0.57 -13.21
C GLU A 2 -0.37 -0.43 -11.99
N ARG A 3 -0.40 0.74 -11.31
CA ARG A 3 0.31 0.94 -10.05
C ARG A 3 -0.14 -0.04 -8.97
N ASP A 4 -1.45 -0.22 -8.83
CA ASP A 4 -2.03 -1.02 -7.75
C ASP A 4 -1.81 -2.51 -8.00
N SER A 5 -1.89 -2.95 -9.26
CA SER A 5 -1.59 -4.34 -9.63
C SER A 5 -0.12 -4.72 -9.39
N ARG A 6 0.81 -3.77 -9.53
CA ARG A 6 2.25 -3.96 -9.25
C ARG A 6 2.64 -3.64 -7.80
N SER A 7 1.71 -3.17 -6.98
CA SER A 7 2.01 -2.67 -5.63
C SER A 7 2.69 -3.73 -4.74
N LYS A 8 2.39 -5.02 -4.94
CA LYS A 8 2.96 -6.15 -4.20
C LYS A 8 4.11 -6.86 -4.93
N ASN A 9 4.47 -6.39 -6.12
CA ASN A 9 5.52 -6.99 -6.93
C ASN A 9 6.91 -6.52 -6.46
N SER A 10 7.89 -7.41 -6.58
CA SER A 10 9.31 -7.12 -6.38
C SER A 10 10.14 -7.80 -7.48
N ILE A 11 11.29 -7.23 -7.79
CA ILE A 11 12.22 -7.77 -8.79
C ILE A 11 13.56 -8.03 -8.14
N ILE A 12 14.03 -9.28 -8.23
CA ILE A 12 15.36 -9.70 -7.80
C ILE A 12 16.28 -9.70 -9.02
N HIS A 13 17.44 -9.06 -8.90
CA HIS A 13 18.45 -8.99 -9.95
C HIS A 13 19.73 -9.68 -9.48
N GLY A 14 20.42 -10.36 -10.40
CA GLY A 14 21.72 -10.98 -10.13
C GLY A 14 21.66 -12.33 -9.43
N LEU A 15 20.47 -12.90 -9.20
CA LEU A 15 20.35 -14.26 -8.67
C LEU A 15 20.63 -15.28 -9.78
N GLU A 16 21.55 -16.21 -9.53
CA GLU A 16 22.01 -17.22 -10.48
C GLU A 16 20.85 -18.05 -11.06
N GLU A 17 20.92 -18.35 -12.36
CA GLU A 17 19.95 -19.21 -13.04
C GLU A 17 20.38 -20.68 -12.91
N LEU A 18 19.52 -21.49 -12.28
CA LEU A 18 19.66 -22.94 -12.31
C LEU A 18 19.30 -23.46 -13.71
N ASN A 19 19.90 -24.57 -14.12
CA ASN A 19 19.63 -25.22 -15.41
C ASN A 19 18.27 -25.95 -15.46
N THR A 20 17.37 -25.68 -14.52
CA THR A 20 16.06 -26.30 -14.39
C THR A 20 14.98 -25.32 -14.83
N THR A 21 14.01 -25.81 -15.60
CA THR A 21 12.84 -25.02 -16.03
C THR A 21 11.65 -25.13 -15.08
N ASP A 22 11.83 -25.82 -13.96
CA ASP A 22 10.77 -26.09 -12.99
C ASP A 22 10.38 -24.82 -12.20
N TYR A 23 9.08 -24.63 -12.08
CA TYR A 23 8.50 -23.51 -11.35
C TYR A 23 8.79 -23.66 -9.84
N PHE A 24 8.59 -24.86 -9.29
CA PHE A 24 8.74 -25.10 -7.85
C PHE A 24 10.19 -24.99 -7.41
N ALA A 25 11.15 -25.46 -8.21
CA ALA A 25 12.56 -25.23 -7.96
C ALA A 25 12.93 -23.73 -7.91
N LEU A 26 12.35 -22.90 -8.78
CA LEU A 26 12.56 -21.44 -8.74
C LEU A 26 11.94 -20.82 -7.49
N GLU A 27 10.76 -21.28 -7.10
CA GLU A 27 10.07 -20.83 -5.89
C GLU A 27 10.88 -21.15 -4.63
N GLU A 28 11.37 -22.38 -4.50
CA GLU A 28 12.23 -22.81 -3.41
C GLU A 28 13.52 -21.99 -3.36
N GLN A 29 14.17 -21.75 -4.50
CA GLN A 29 15.36 -20.89 -4.60
C GLN A 29 15.08 -19.49 -4.05
N VAL A 30 13.93 -18.91 -4.39
CA VAL A 30 13.53 -17.56 -3.95
C VAL A 30 13.21 -17.53 -2.46
N ILE A 31 12.50 -18.53 -1.93
CA ILE A 31 12.21 -18.65 -0.49
C ILE A 31 13.51 -18.78 0.31
N ALA A 32 14.43 -19.65 -0.14
CA ALA A 32 15.73 -19.84 0.48
C ALA A 32 16.57 -18.56 0.47
N PHE A 33 16.56 -17.82 -0.65
CA PHE A 33 17.21 -16.52 -0.77
C PHE A 33 16.66 -15.49 0.24
N PHE A 34 15.33 -15.38 0.37
CA PHE A 34 14.74 -14.43 1.32
C PHE A 34 15.06 -14.78 2.77
N LYS A 35 15.03 -16.07 3.11
CA LYS A 35 15.39 -16.56 4.45
C LYS A 35 16.86 -16.30 4.78
N THR A 36 17.76 -16.63 3.85
CA THR A 36 19.21 -16.61 4.11
C THR A 36 19.81 -15.22 3.95
N ASN A 37 19.52 -14.51 2.85
CA ASN A 37 20.18 -13.25 2.50
C ASN A 37 19.42 -12.02 3.03
N VAL A 38 18.08 -12.06 3.03
CA VAL A 38 17.24 -10.93 3.44
C VAL A 38 16.71 -11.07 4.87
N LYS A 39 16.87 -12.24 5.50
CA LYS A 39 16.39 -12.57 6.85
C LYS A 39 14.88 -12.32 6.98
N VAL A 40 14.12 -12.72 5.96
CA VAL A 40 12.66 -12.67 5.95
C VAL A 40 12.14 -14.07 5.65
N ASN A 41 11.37 -14.63 6.58
CA ASN A 41 10.69 -15.90 6.36
C ASN A 41 9.46 -15.65 5.47
N ILE A 42 9.42 -16.41 4.37
CA ILE A 42 8.32 -16.44 3.42
C ILE A 42 7.87 -17.89 3.34
N VAL A 43 6.57 -18.09 3.46
CA VAL A 43 5.92 -19.38 3.20
C VAL A 43 5.48 -19.40 1.74
N ASP A 44 5.42 -20.56 1.11
CA ASP A 44 5.01 -20.74 -0.29
C ASP A 44 3.68 -20.04 -0.61
N GLU A 45 2.67 -20.18 0.25
CA GLU A 45 1.36 -19.50 0.13
C GLU A 45 1.44 -17.95 0.13
N GLU A 46 2.56 -17.37 0.57
CA GLU A 46 2.75 -15.91 0.56
C GLU A 46 3.28 -15.38 -0.79
N LEU A 47 3.62 -16.29 -1.70
CA LEU A 47 3.96 -15.99 -3.09
C LEU A 47 2.73 -16.26 -3.98
N ASP A 48 2.31 -15.24 -4.72
CA ASP A 48 1.24 -15.36 -5.71
C ASP A 48 1.80 -15.93 -7.03
N PHE A 49 2.97 -15.43 -7.44
CA PHE A 49 3.74 -16.05 -8.51
C PHE A 49 5.23 -15.69 -8.43
N VAL A 50 6.06 -16.54 -9.04
CA VAL A 50 7.47 -16.26 -9.32
C VAL A 50 7.80 -16.59 -10.77
N LYS A 51 8.53 -15.71 -11.47
CA LYS A 51 9.01 -16.00 -12.83
C LYS A 51 10.25 -15.22 -13.20
N ARG A 52 11.11 -15.81 -14.03
CA ARG A 52 12.19 -15.09 -14.72
C ARG A 52 11.60 -14.19 -15.80
N ILE A 53 12.16 -12.99 -15.98
CA ILE A 53 11.74 -12.02 -17.00
C ILE A 53 12.90 -11.64 -17.92
N GLY A 54 12.58 -11.37 -19.19
CA GLY A 54 13.58 -11.01 -20.20
C GLY A 54 14.10 -12.20 -21.00
N LYS A 55 14.91 -11.90 -22.01
CA LYS A 55 15.54 -12.90 -22.89
C LYS A 55 16.73 -13.53 -22.17
N LYS A 56 16.96 -14.82 -22.39
CA LYS A 56 18.18 -15.50 -21.92
C LYS A 56 19.35 -14.97 -22.75
N ILE A 57 20.38 -14.49 -22.07
CA ILE A 57 21.61 -13.96 -22.66
C ILE A 57 22.75 -14.68 -21.94
N GLU A 58 23.79 -15.05 -22.69
CA GLU A 58 24.99 -15.65 -22.13
C GLU A 58 25.64 -14.69 -21.10
N ASP A 59 26.21 -15.24 -20.03
CA ASP A 59 26.85 -14.51 -18.92
C ASP A 59 25.95 -13.51 -18.17
N LYS A 60 24.62 -13.57 -18.35
CA LYS A 60 23.68 -12.68 -17.65
C LYS A 60 22.49 -13.43 -17.10
N TYR A 61 22.30 -13.30 -15.79
CA TYR A 61 21.13 -13.84 -15.11
C TYR A 61 19.90 -12.94 -15.34
N ARG A 62 18.82 -13.54 -15.86
CA ARG A 62 17.52 -12.88 -16.00
C ARG A 62 16.97 -12.49 -14.64
N PRO A 63 16.44 -11.27 -14.48
CA PRO A 63 15.78 -10.88 -13.26
C PRO A 63 14.58 -11.79 -12.94
N ILE A 64 14.28 -11.96 -11.66
CA ILE A 64 13.10 -12.67 -11.18
C ILE A 64 12.06 -11.64 -10.78
N LEU A 65 10.90 -11.69 -11.44
CA LEU A 65 9.70 -10.97 -11.00
C LEU A 65 8.88 -11.90 -10.11
N LEU A 66 8.55 -11.41 -8.92
CA LEU A 66 7.62 -12.10 -8.02
C LEU A 66 6.51 -11.17 -7.57
N LYS A 67 5.38 -11.75 -7.21
CA LYS A 67 4.27 -11.06 -6.55
C LYS A 67 3.98 -11.73 -5.22
N LEU A 68 3.83 -10.90 -4.18
CA LEU A 68 3.48 -11.34 -2.84
C LEU A 68 1.98 -11.21 -2.63
N THR A 69 1.41 -12.07 -1.78
CA THR A 69 0.00 -11.97 -1.41
C THR A 69 -0.28 -10.72 -0.57
N THR A 70 0.67 -10.29 0.27
CA THR A 70 0.52 -9.13 1.15
C THR A 70 1.54 -8.03 0.88
N TYR A 71 1.07 -6.77 0.93
CA TYR A 71 1.96 -5.60 0.84
C TYR A 71 2.87 -5.48 2.07
N ARG A 72 2.43 -5.97 3.23
CA ARG A 72 3.22 -6.01 4.47
C ARG A 72 4.52 -6.78 4.27
N LYS A 73 4.47 -7.96 3.64
CA LYS A 73 5.67 -8.75 3.36
C LYS A 73 6.63 -8.02 2.42
N LYS A 74 6.10 -7.37 1.39
CA LYS A 74 6.91 -6.51 0.50
C LYS A 74 7.66 -5.44 1.28
N ILE A 75 6.99 -4.73 2.19
CA ILE A 75 7.64 -3.71 3.03
C ILE A 75 8.79 -4.31 3.86
N MET A 76 8.58 -5.48 4.46
CA MET A 76 9.61 -6.17 5.25
C MET A 76 10.84 -6.50 4.40
N ILE A 77 10.63 -7.07 3.21
CA ILE A 77 11.71 -7.36 2.24
C ILE A 77 12.46 -6.08 1.86
N LEU A 78 11.73 -5.02 1.49
CA LEU A 78 12.35 -3.75 1.07
C LEU A 78 13.12 -3.06 2.20
N LYS A 79 12.71 -3.23 3.46
CA LYS A 79 13.43 -2.71 4.63
C LYS A 79 14.75 -3.47 4.86
N ASN A 80 14.75 -4.77 4.63
CA ASN A 80 15.91 -5.64 4.88
C ASN A 80 16.85 -5.79 3.68
N ARG A 81 16.45 -5.38 2.46
CA ARG A 81 17.30 -5.47 1.25
C ARG A 81 18.68 -4.82 1.39
N LYS A 82 18.86 -3.89 2.35
CA LYS A 82 20.14 -3.29 2.71
C LYS A 82 21.20 -4.31 3.17
N LEU A 83 20.78 -5.51 3.60
CA LEU A 83 21.65 -6.62 3.96
C LEU A 83 22.35 -7.23 2.73
N LEU A 84 21.84 -6.99 1.52
CA LEU A 84 22.44 -7.43 0.26
C LEU A 84 23.58 -6.51 -0.22
N LYS A 85 23.90 -5.44 0.52
CA LYS A 85 24.98 -4.53 0.15
C LYS A 85 26.32 -5.29 0.12
N GLY A 86 27.08 -5.11 -0.95
CA GLY A 86 28.35 -5.82 -1.17
C GLY A 86 28.18 -7.17 -1.87
N GLN A 87 26.96 -7.63 -2.12
CA GLN A 87 26.68 -8.79 -2.95
C GLN A 87 26.35 -8.36 -4.39
N ASN A 88 26.50 -9.28 -5.35
CA ASN A 88 26.10 -9.07 -6.74
C ASN A 88 24.58 -9.20 -6.97
N VAL A 89 23.80 -9.25 -5.89
CA VAL A 89 22.34 -9.43 -5.92
C VAL A 89 21.67 -8.22 -5.30
N TYR A 90 20.58 -7.73 -5.91
CA TYR A 90 19.80 -6.64 -5.34
C TYR A 90 18.31 -6.77 -5.64
N ILE A 91 17.49 -6.13 -4.80
CA ILE A 91 16.03 -6.14 -4.90
C ILE A 91 15.54 -4.73 -5.25
N SER A 92 14.67 -4.65 -6.24
CA SER A 92 14.00 -3.43 -6.68
C SER A 92 12.48 -3.59 -6.71
N GLU A 93 11.78 -2.46 -6.74
CA GLU A 93 10.33 -2.45 -6.93
C GLU A 93 9.98 -2.55 -8.42
N ASP A 94 8.87 -3.22 -8.72
CA ASP A 94 8.31 -3.27 -10.07
C ASP A 94 7.46 -2.01 -10.34
N PHE A 95 7.99 -1.11 -11.18
CA PHE A 95 7.31 0.12 -11.56
C PHE A 95 6.82 0.07 -13.02
N PRO A 96 5.68 0.72 -13.33
CA PRO A 96 5.26 0.96 -14.71
C PRO A 96 6.36 1.61 -15.56
N LYS A 97 6.30 1.42 -16.87
CA LYS A 97 7.34 1.90 -17.81
C LYS A 97 7.59 3.40 -17.66
N GLU A 98 6.53 4.19 -17.62
CA GLU A 98 6.60 5.66 -17.47
C GLU A 98 7.34 6.08 -16.20
N VAL A 99 6.99 5.45 -15.06
CA VAL A 99 7.65 5.72 -13.77
C VAL A 99 9.12 5.31 -13.80
N ARG A 100 9.47 4.20 -14.46
CA ARG A 100 10.89 3.81 -14.63
C ARG A 100 11.69 4.85 -15.42
N VAL A 101 11.10 5.41 -16.48
CA VAL A 101 11.73 6.48 -17.28
C VAL A 101 11.95 7.73 -16.43
N ILE A 102 10.91 8.21 -15.73
CA ILE A 102 11.00 9.37 -14.84
C ILE A 102 12.08 9.13 -13.76
N ARG A 103 12.06 7.97 -13.10
CA ARG A 103 13.05 7.63 -12.08
C ARG A 103 14.48 7.68 -12.61
N LYS A 104 14.73 7.21 -13.83
CA LYS A 104 16.05 7.28 -14.47
C LYS A 104 16.50 8.74 -14.62
N GLN A 105 15.60 9.63 -15.06
CA GLN A 105 15.88 11.06 -15.19
C GLN A 105 16.12 11.74 -13.83
N LEU A 106 15.49 11.27 -12.76
CA LEU A 106 15.64 11.82 -11.41
C LEU A 106 16.92 11.38 -10.68
N ILE A 107 17.68 10.40 -11.21
CA ILE A 107 18.92 9.93 -10.57
C ILE A 107 19.97 11.04 -10.54
N GLU A 108 20.24 11.68 -11.67
CA GLU A 108 21.21 12.78 -11.78
C GLU A 108 20.93 13.95 -10.82
N PRO A 109 19.72 14.56 -10.81
CA PRO A 109 19.42 15.63 -9.85
C PRO A 109 19.44 15.14 -8.40
N MET A 110 19.12 13.87 -8.12
CA MET A 110 19.26 13.29 -6.77
C MET A 110 20.72 13.24 -6.33
N LEU A 111 21.64 12.83 -7.21
CA LEU A 111 23.08 12.78 -6.93
C LEU A 111 23.64 14.18 -6.68
N ARG A 112 23.35 15.14 -7.56
CA ARG A 112 23.76 16.55 -7.39
C ARG A 112 23.26 17.15 -6.07
N ALA A 113 22.01 16.85 -5.68
CA ALA A 113 21.49 17.30 -4.40
C ALA A 113 22.26 16.69 -3.20
N ARG A 114 22.67 15.41 -3.29
CA ARG A 114 23.49 14.78 -2.26
C ARG A 114 24.90 15.36 -2.18
N GLU A 115 25.51 15.66 -3.32
CA GLU A 115 26.83 16.31 -3.41
C GLU A 115 26.81 17.71 -2.77
N SER A 116 25.70 18.46 -2.95
CA SER A 116 25.48 19.73 -2.26
C SER A 116 25.20 19.61 -0.75
N GLY A 117 25.33 18.41 -0.17
CA GLY A 117 25.15 18.15 1.26
C GLY A 117 23.69 18.00 1.72
N LYS A 118 22.71 17.99 0.80
CA LYS A 118 21.28 17.81 1.09
C LYS A 118 20.92 16.32 1.19
N ILE A 119 19.84 16.01 1.90
CA ILE A 119 19.30 14.64 1.96
C ILE A 119 18.31 14.49 0.81
N ALA A 120 18.68 13.73 -0.23
CA ALA A 120 17.84 13.51 -1.40
C ALA A 120 17.55 12.02 -1.67
N PHE A 121 16.29 11.70 -2.00
CA PHE A 121 15.86 10.35 -2.37
C PHE A 121 14.64 10.39 -3.30
N ILE A 122 14.51 9.38 -4.16
CA ILE A 122 13.38 9.27 -5.10
C ILE A 122 12.29 8.40 -4.48
N ARG A 123 11.07 8.94 -4.36
CA ARG A 123 9.88 8.21 -3.94
C ARG A 123 8.91 8.12 -5.11
N TYR A 124 8.65 6.89 -5.57
CA TYR A 124 7.87 6.63 -6.78
C TYR A 124 8.44 7.43 -7.98
N ASP A 125 7.73 8.44 -8.46
CA ASP A 125 8.04 9.35 -9.57
C ASP A 125 8.55 10.74 -9.13
N LYS A 126 8.82 10.94 -7.84
CA LYS A 126 9.18 12.25 -7.28
C LYS A 126 10.54 12.23 -6.61
N LEU A 127 11.34 13.27 -6.85
CA LEU A 127 12.54 13.57 -6.08
C LEU A 127 12.16 14.34 -4.82
N ILE A 128 12.53 13.81 -3.67
CA ILE A 128 12.37 14.47 -2.37
C ILE A 128 13.74 14.96 -1.94
N VAL A 129 13.88 16.27 -1.73
CA VAL A 129 15.09 16.92 -1.19
C VAL A 129 14.74 17.56 0.14
N LYS A 130 15.55 17.28 1.16
CA LYS A 130 15.41 17.83 2.51
C LYS A 130 16.72 18.44 2.96
N GLU A 131 16.63 19.51 3.73
CA GLU A 131 17.80 20.05 4.41
C GLU A 131 18.12 19.22 5.67
N LYS A 132 19.39 19.23 6.10
CA LYS A 132 19.77 18.58 7.36
C LYS A 132 19.11 19.27 8.57
N SER A 133 18.90 20.59 8.49
CA SER A 133 18.23 21.44 9.49
C SER A 133 16.78 21.01 9.75
N ASP A 134 16.07 20.51 8.73
CA ASP A 134 14.67 20.10 8.84
C ASP A 134 14.46 18.89 9.76
N PHE A 135 15.46 18.03 9.90
CA PHE A 135 15.41 16.90 10.82
C PHE A 135 15.52 17.34 12.28
N ILE A 136 16.25 18.42 12.56
CA ILE A 136 16.37 18.98 13.92
C ILE A 136 15.03 19.62 14.34
N ARG A 137 14.34 20.29 13.41
CA ARG A 137 13.02 20.90 13.64
C ARG A 137 11.92 19.87 13.85
N GLY A 138 12.00 18.69 13.24
CA GLY A 138 11.04 17.59 13.43
C GLY A 138 11.00 16.99 14.85
N SER A 139 12.10 17.09 15.62
CA SER A 139 12.15 16.67 17.04
C SER A 139 11.72 17.77 18.01
N LYS A 140 11.68 19.03 17.58
CA LYS A 140 11.12 20.13 18.37
C LYS A 140 9.74 20.45 17.82
N ARG A 141 8.72 19.67 18.22
CA ARG A 141 7.38 20.25 18.34
C ARG A 141 7.53 21.41 19.31
N ILE A 142 7.63 22.63 18.79
CA ILE A 142 7.45 23.82 19.59
C ILE A 142 5.96 23.82 19.95
N THR A 143 5.63 23.17 21.06
CA THR A 143 4.41 23.52 21.79
C THR A 143 4.66 24.90 22.36
N GLU A 144 4.37 25.93 21.57
CA GLU A 144 4.13 27.25 22.13
C GLU A 144 2.88 27.10 22.99
N LYS A 145 3.08 27.00 24.31
CA LYS A 145 1.98 27.12 25.25
C LYS A 145 1.35 28.50 24.98
N PRO A 146 0.02 28.60 24.81
CA PRO A 146 -0.61 29.89 24.57
C PRO A 146 -0.26 30.84 25.74
N PRO A 147 -0.07 32.14 25.46
CA PRO A 147 0.38 33.10 26.46
C PRO A 147 -0.60 33.10 27.64
N LYS A 148 -0.06 32.89 28.84
CA LYS A 148 -0.81 33.08 30.09
C LYS A 148 -1.14 34.57 30.19
N VAL A 149 -2.38 34.92 29.91
CA VAL A 149 -2.93 36.22 30.29
C VAL A 149 -3.16 36.17 31.80
N GLU A 150 -2.34 36.89 32.56
CA GLU A 150 -2.56 37.13 33.98
C GLU A 150 -3.69 38.13 34.16
N GLY A 151 -4.92 37.61 34.25
CA GLY A 151 -6.10 38.38 34.64
C GLY A 151 -6.60 37.93 36.01
N LYS A 152 -6.39 38.77 37.04
CA LYS A 152 -7.04 38.62 38.35
C LYS A 152 -8.56 38.78 38.16
N ILE A 153 -9.34 37.72 38.33
CA ILE A 153 -10.79 37.84 38.52
C ILE A 153 -11.18 37.11 39.80
N GLN A 154 -11.84 37.90 40.66
CA GLN A 154 -12.22 37.59 42.03
C GLN A 154 -13.29 36.50 42.07
N LYS A 155 -13.24 35.67 43.12
CA LYS A 155 -14.23 34.63 43.39
C LYS A 155 -15.52 35.28 43.86
N GLU A 156 -16.60 35.15 43.09
CA GLU A 156 -17.96 35.34 43.61
C GLU A 156 -18.75 34.03 43.52
N LYS A 157 -19.15 33.50 44.68
CA LYS A 157 -19.99 32.31 44.80
C LYS A 157 -21.45 32.72 44.65
N LYS A 158 -22.10 32.40 43.52
CA LYS A 158 -23.57 32.25 43.47
C LYS A 158 -23.93 30.95 42.77
N ARG A 159 -24.49 30.02 43.55
CA ARG A 159 -25.08 28.76 43.08
C ARG A 159 -26.46 29.07 42.50
N HIS A 160 -26.66 28.89 41.20
CA HIS A 160 -28.00 28.70 40.64
C HIS A 160 -28.22 27.21 40.36
N ARG A 161 -29.18 26.61 41.09
CA ARG A 161 -29.70 25.26 40.83
C ARG A 161 -30.62 25.32 39.62
N THR A 162 -30.28 24.65 38.54
CA THR A 162 -31.25 24.21 37.53
C THR A 162 -31.67 22.77 37.84
N LYS A 163 -32.97 22.55 38.06
CA LYS A 163 -33.55 21.22 38.22
C LYS A 163 -33.52 20.50 36.87
N SER A 164 -32.70 19.47 36.72
CA SER A 164 -32.87 18.46 35.67
C SER A 164 -33.85 17.41 36.18
N GLY A 165 -35.02 17.30 35.55
CA GLY A 165 -35.95 16.19 35.81
C GLY A 165 -35.34 14.88 35.35
N GLN A 166 -35.48 13.83 36.17
CA GLN A 166 -35.20 12.45 35.79
C GLN A 166 -36.23 12.03 34.73
N ILE A 167 -35.75 11.55 33.57
CA ILE A 167 -36.55 10.71 32.68
C ILE A 167 -35.99 9.31 32.86
N ASP A 168 -36.67 8.50 33.65
CA ASP A 168 -36.40 7.07 33.75
C ASP A 168 -36.81 6.41 32.42
N ARG A 169 -35.84 6.04 31.59
CA ARG A 169 -36.07 5.11 30.48
C ARG A 169 -35.56 3.74 30.92
N PRO A 170 -36.39 2.68 30.87
CA PRO A 170 -35.93 1.34 31.19
C PRO A 170 -34.89 0.90 30.15
N LEU A 171 -33.77 0.37 30.63
CA LEU A 171 -32.78 -0.35 29.83
C LEU A 171 -33.40 -1.65 29.35
N THR A 172 -34.10 -1.58 28.22
CA THR A 172 -34.49 -2.79 27.49
C THR A 172 -33.28 -3.28 26.71
N SER A 173 -32.80 -4.48 27.03
CA SER A 173 -31.75 -5.15 26.28
C SER A 173 -32.24 -5.35 24.85
N ARG A 174 -31.76 -4.52 23.91
CA ARG A 174 -32.09 -4.73 22.50
C ARG A 174 -31.34 -5.95 22.02
N ASP A 175 -32.11 -6.99 21.72
CA ASP A 175 -31.61 -8.25 21.21
C ASP A 175 -31.04 -8.03 19.79
N ILE A 176 -29.73 -8.24 19.64
CA ILE A 176 -28.96 -7.97 18.42
C ILE A 176 -29.09 -9.09 17.36
N THR A 177 -29.90 -10.11 17.66
CA THR A 177 -30.11 -11.29 16.80
C THR A 177 -30.75 -10.97 15.46
N THR A 178 -31.38 -9.79 15.31
CA THR A 178 -31.93 -9.31 14.03
C THR A 178 -30.89 -8.75 13.07
N PHE A 179 -29.65 -8.51 13.52
CA PHE A 179 -28.57 -7.98 12.67
C PHE A 179 -27.92 -9.06 11.78
N PHE A 180 -28.12 -10.34 12.09
CA PHE A 180 -27.52 -11.48 11.38
C PHE A 180 -28.55 -12.40 10.72
N LYS A 181 -29.76 -11.92 10.45
CA LYS A 181 -30.73 -12.75 9.71
C LYS A 181 -30.45 -12.67 8.21
N ASP A 182 -30.07 -13.83 7.66
CA ASP A 182 -29.86 -14.04 6.23
C ASP A 182 -31.10 -13.62 5.43
N LYS A 183 -30.83 -12.93 4.33
CA LYS A 183 -31.84 -12.38 3.41
C LYS A 183 -32.42 -13.52 2.58
N GLU A 184 -33.44 -14.19 3.10
CA GLU A 184 -34.32 -15.01 2.27
C GLU A 184 -35.72 -14.38 2.17
N ASN A 185 -36.15 -14.26 0.91
CA ASN A 185 -37.46 -13.85 0.40
C ASN A 185 -37.83 -12.37 0.56
N SER A 186 -37.46 -11.58 -0.46
CA SER A 186 -38.16 -10.34 -0.80
C SER A 186 -39.02 -10.57 -2.05
N ASP A 187 -40.29 -10.91 -1.83
CA ASP A 187 -41.35 -10.72 -2.83
C ASP A 187 -41.87 -9.28 -2.74
N SER A 188 -42.02 -8.66 -3.93
CA SER A 188 -43.02 -7.65 -4.36
C SER A 188 -43.49 -6.58 -3.35
N ASP A 189 -43.36 -5.27 -3.56
CA ASP A 189 -43.95 -4.51 -4.68
C ASP A 189 -43.36 -3.10 -4.77
N GLY A 190 -43.13 -2.63 -5.99
CA GLY A 190 -42.62 -1.27 -6.26
C GLY A 190 -42.46 -1.00 -7.75
N SER A 191 -43.51 -1.23 -8.53
CA SER A 191 -43.54 -1.07 -9.98
C SER A 191 -43.35 0.40 -10.41
N THR A 192 -42.26 0.68 -11.15
CA THR A 192 -42.19 1.82 -12.08
C THR A 192 -41.83 1.28 -13.46
N SER A 193 -42.83 0.94 -14.27
CA SER A 193 -42.63 0.52 -15.66
C SER A 193 -42.72 1.72 -16.61
N ARG A 194 -41.63 1.95 -17.35
CA ARG A 194 -41.59 2.82 -18.53
C ARG A 194 -42.30 2.13 -19.70
N SER A 195 -43.05 2.92 -20.46
CA SER A 195 -43.91 2.54 -21.59
C SER A 195 -43.20 1.80 -22.73
N LEU A 196 -43.86 0.76 -23.26
CA LEU A 196 -43.59 0.17 -24.57
C LEU A 196 -44.34 0.93 -25.67
N ARG A 197 -43.65 1.24 -26.77
CA ARG A 197 -44.30 1.61 -28.04
C ARG A 197 -44.09 0.45 -29.01
N SER A 198 -45.20 -0.15 -29.42
CA SER A 198 -45.30 -1.23 -30.40
C SER A 198 -45.08 -0.71 -31.82
N GLY A 199 -44.48 -1.55 -32.66
CA GLY A 199 -44.43 -1.41 -34.11
C GLY A 199 -44.25 -2.79 -34.72
N SER A 200 -45.35 -3.40 -35.17
CA SER A 200 -45.36 -4.64 -35.94
C SER A 200 -45.98 -4.37 -37.31
N SER A 201 -45.27 -4.77 -38.37
CA SER A 201 -45.78 -5.27 -39.67
C SER A 201 -44.58 -5.35 -40.61
N LYS A 202 -44.43 -6.28 -41.55
CA LYS A 202 -45.08 -7.56 -41.91
C LYS A 202 -44.08 -8.19 -42.90
N THR A 203 -44.13 -9.51 -42.98
CA THR A 203 -43.45 -10.39 -43.94
C THR A 203 -43.77 -10.07 -45.42
N ALA A 204 -42.85 -10.40 -46.32
CA ALA A 204 -43.16 -10.99 -47.64
C ALA A 204 -41.90 -11.63 -48.27
N GLU A 205 -42.00 -12.93 -48.55
CA GLU A 205 -41.13 -13.68 -49.47
C GLU A 205 -41.37 -13.21 -50.92
N LYS A 206 -40.29 -12.96 -51.66
CA LYS A 206 -39.88 -13.70 -52.87
C LYS A 206 -38.59 -13.13 -53.43
#